data_AF-A0A2N5WVK2-F1
#
_entry.id   AF-A0A2N5WVK2-F1
#
_cell.length_a   1.000
_cell.length_b   1.000
_cell.length_c   1.000
_cell.angle_alpha   90.00
_cell.angle_beta   90.00
_cell.angle_gamma   90.00
#
_symmetry.space_group_name_H-M   'P 1'
#
loop_
_entity.id
_entity.type
_entity.pdbx_description
1 polymer ?
#
loop_
_entity_poly.entity_id
_entity_poly.type
_entity_poly.pdbx_seq_one_letter_code
_entity_poly.pdbx_strand_id
1 'polypeptide(L)'
;MIISAPAPAPLPGGGSGPPAFSGDFETHITVRTDRDGLSALARHASARGMKFAHIVLARGRTPSQPMVTLNGSGPLADVASGARA
;
A
#
# COMPACT_ATOMS: atom_id res chain seq x y z
N MET A 1 42.51 34.73 20.62
CA MET A 1 41.27 35.44 20.23
C MET A 1 40.47 34.47 19.37
N ILE A 2 39.43 33.83 19.93
CA ILE A 2 38.63 32.83 19.21
C ILE A 2 37.31 33.50 18.86
N ILE A 3 37.04 33.64 17.56
CA ILE A 3 35.81 34.26 17.06
C ILE A 3 34.76 33.16 17.00
N SER A 4 33.86 33.13 17.99
CA SER A 4 32.71 32.22 18.00
C SER A 4 31.66 32.74 17.03
N ALA A 5 31.30 31.95 16.00
CA ALA A 5 30.18 32.28 15.12
C ALA A 5 28.85 31.94 15.82
N PRO A 6 27.79 32.77 15.68
CA PRO A 6 26.48 32.42 16.21
C PRO A 6 25.87 31.23 15.45
N ALA A 7 25.15 30.37 16.17
CA ALA A 7 24.46 29.23 15.58
C ALA A 7 23.43 29.68 14.51
N PRO A 8 23.25 28.91 13.42
CA PRO A 8 22.27 29.25 12.40
C PRO A 8 20.85 29.22 12.99
N ALA A 9 20.00 30.14 12.53
CA ALA A 9 18.60 30.17 12.92
C ALA A 9 17.92 28.82 12.61
N PRO A 10 17.05 28.31 13.48
CA PRO A 10 16.30 27.09 13.20
C PRO A 10 15.44 27.30 11.95
N LEU A 11 15.48 26.32 11.05
CA LEU A 11 14.64 26.31 9.85
C LEU A 11 13.16 26.38 10.28
N PRO A 12 12.33 27.20 9.61
CA PRO A 12 10.92 27.27 9.93
C PRO A 12 10.24 25.94 9.55
N GLY A 13 9.54 25.34 10.53
CA GLY A 13 8.59 24.27 10.28
C GLY A 13 9.13 22.87 10.48
N GLY A 14 9.20 22.43 11.74
CA GLY A 14 9.22 21.02 12.10
C GLY A 14 7.91 20.36 11.66
N GLY A 15 7.96 19.63 10.56
CA GLY A 15 7.03 18.58 10.19
C GLY A 15 7.85 17.42 9.65
N SER A 16 8.38 16.58 10.54
CA SER A 16 9.17 15.39 10.20
C SER A 16 8.28 14.26 9.67
N GLY A 17 7.46 14.55 8.68
CA GLY A 17 6.69 13.57 7.93
C GLY A 17 7.14 13.55 6.48
N PRO A 18 7.08 12.40 5.78
CA PRO A 18 7.18 12.42 4.33
C PRO A 18 6.16 13.43 3.76
N PRO A 19 6.46 14.10 2.63
CA PRO A 19 5.53 15.04 2.03
C PRO A 19 4.17 14.36 1.84
N ALA A 20 3.09 15.07 2.20
CA ALA A 20 1.73 14.57 2.02
C ALA A 20 1.45 14.41 0.52
N PHE A 21 1.56 13.18 0.02
CA PHE A 21 1.31 12.85 -1.38
C PHE A 21 -0.20 12.60 -1.57
N SER A 22 -0.78 13.22 -2.59
CA SER A 22 -2.18 13.04 -2.95
C SER A 22 -2.31 12.74 -4.44
N GLY A 23 -3.19 11.80 -4.80
CA GLY A 23 -3.38 11.38 -6.18
C GLY A 23 -4.26 10.14 -6.29
N ASP A 24 -4.19 9.49 -7.44
CA ASP A 24 -4.81 8.19 -7.69
C ASP A 24 -3.83 7.07 -7.37
N PHE A 25 -4.32 6.02 -6.69
CA PHE A 25 -3.52 4.90 -6.24
C PHE A 25 -4.18 3.57 -6.56
N GLU A 26 -3.31 2.60 -6.82
CA GLU A 26 -3.65 1.19 -6.92
C GLU A 26 -2.97 0.45 -5.76
N THR A 27 -3.76 -0.17 -4.87
CA THR A 27 -3.28 -0.94 -3.73
C THR A 27 -3.42 -2.44 -4.02
N HIS A 28 -2.32 -3.17 -3.91
CA HIS A 28 -2.28 -4.61 -4.17
C HIS A 28 -2.19 -5.39 -2.86
N ILE A 29 -3.19 -6.22 -2.58
CA ILE A 29 -3.23 -7.04 -1.37
C ILE A 29 -3.04 -8.49 -1.77
N THR A 30 -1.94 -9.11 -1.33
CA THR A 30 -1.74 -10.55 -1.44
C THR A 30 -2.44 -11.25 -0.29
N VAL A 31 -3.39 -12.12 -0.58
CA VAL A 31 -4.20 -12.83 0.40
C VAL A 31 -3.71 -14.27 0.51
N ARG A 32 -3.37 -14.70 1.73
CA ARG A 32 -3.11 -16.12 2.00
C ARG A 32 -4.45 -16.87 2.00
N THR A 33 -4.59 -17.83 1.09
CA THR A 33 -5.79 -18.69 1.02
C THR A 33 -5.36 -20.16 0.95
N ASP A 34 -6.25 -21.05 1.36
CA ASP A 34 -6.22 -22.45 0.95
C ASP A 34 -6.87 -22.61 -0.45
N ARG A 35 -7.05 -23.86 -0.90
CA ARG A 35 -7.61 -24.14 -2.23
C ARG A 35 -9.04 -23.60 -2.39
N ASP A 36 -9.89 -23.80 -1.39
CA ASP A 36 -11.30 -23.41 -1.47
C ASP A 36 -11.45 -21.89 -1.31
N GLY A 37 -10.62 -21.28 -0.47
CA GLY A 37 -10.55 -19.84 -0.25
C GLY A 37 -10.15 -19.04 -1.49
N LEU A 38 -9.43 -19.64 -2.45
CA LEU A 38 -9.10 -18.98 -3.71
C LEU A 38 -10.35 -18.65 -4.53
N SER A 39 -11.26 -19.62 -4.65
CA SER A 39 -12.50 -19.45 -5.41
C SER A 39 -13.44 -18.45 -4.74
N ALA A 40 -13.51 -18.48 -3.41
CA ALA A 40 -14.27 -17.53 -2.61
C ALA A 40 -13.73 -16.11 -2.76
N LEU A 41 -12.39 -15.94 -2.75
CA LEU A 41 -11.75 -14.65 -2.93
C LEU A 41 -12.00 -14.08 -4.33
N ALA A 42 -11.90 -14.91 -5.37
CA ALA A 42 -12.20 -14.50 -6.74
C ALA A 42 -13.66 -14.02 -6.88
N ARG A 43 -14.63 -14.76 -6.31
CA ARG A 43 -16.05 -14.37 -6.29
C ARG A 43 -16.26 -13.07 -5.52
N HIS A 44 -15.60 -12.92 -4.37
CA HIS A 44 -15.68 -11.72 -3.54
C HIS A 44 -15.15 -10.48 -4.29
N ALA A 45 -14.02 -10.62 -4.97
CA ALA A 45 -13.43 -9.56 -5.78
C ALA A 45 -14.37 -9.15 -6.93
N SER A 46 -14.89 -10.13 -7.67
CA SER A 46 -15.84 -9.88 -8.75
C SER A 46 -17.11 -9.18 -8.27
N ALA A 47 -17.68 -9.60 -7.12
CA ALA A 47 -18.90 -8.99 -6.57
C ALA A 47 -18.71 -7.53 -6.14
N ARG A 48 -17.47 -7.12 -5.86
CA ARG A 48 -17.10 -5.75 -5.47
C ARG A 48 -16.46 -4.95 -6.61
N GLY A 49 -16.39 -5.50 -7.82
CA GLY A 49 -15.72 -4.85 -8.95
C GLY A 49 -14.21 -4.68 -8.79
N MET A 50 -13.58 -5.47 -7.90
CA MET A 50 -12.14 -5.45 -7.68
C MET A 50 -11.45 -6.35 -8.68
N LYS A 51 -10.29 -5.92 -9.20
CA LYS A 51 -9.45 -6.76 -10.03
C LYS A 51 -8.82 -7.87 -9.17
N PHE A 52 -8.82 -9.09 -9.72
CA PHE A 52 -8.26 -10.28 -9.09
C PHE A 52 -7.23 -10.93 -10.01
N ALA A 53 -6.10 -11.33 -9.44
CA ALA A 53 -5.07 -12.10 -10.12
C ALA A 53 -4.63 -13.27 -9.24
N HIS A 54 -4.53 -14.47 -9.80
CA HIS A 54 -3.91 -15.62 -9.14
C HIS A 54 -2.51 -15.84 -9.71
N ILE A 55 -1.50 -15.38 -8.98
CA ILE A 55 -0.11 -15.46 -9.43
C ILE A 55 0.49 -16.77 -8.92
N VAL A 56 0.86 -17.64 -9.85
CA VAL A 56 1.49 -18.94 -9.55
C VAL A 56 2.98 -18.85 -9.88
N LEU A 57 3.82 -18.80 -8.85
CA LEU A 57 5.27 -18.71 -9.00
C LEU A 57 5.92 -20.08 -9.17
N ALA A 58 7.01 -20.14 -9.95
CA ALA A 58 7.79 -21.37 -10.18
C ALA A 58 6.95 -22.61 -10.56
N ARG A 59 5.88 -22.40 -11.34
CA ARG A 59 4.86 -23.42 -11.68
C ARG A 59 4.24 -24.13 -10.45
N GLY A 60 4.04 -23.41 -9.35
CA GLY A 60 3.39 -23.93 -8.14
C GLY A 60 4.36 -24.57 -7.14
N ARG A 61 5.68 -24.51 -7.38
CA ARG A 61 6.69 -24.93 -6.39
C ARG A 61 6.80 -23.95 -5.21
N THR A 62 6.39 -22.71 -5.41
CA THR A 62 6.27 -21.67 -4.38
C THR A 62 4.79 -21.46 -4.06
N PRO A 63 4.41 -21.08 -2.82
CA PRO A 63 3.04 -20.74 -2.50
C PRO A 63 2.46 -19.74 -3.51
N SER A 64 1.26 -20.03 -4.00
CA SER A 64 0.58 -19.10 -4.90
C SER A 64 0.28 -17.79 -4.19
N GLN A 65 0.22 -16.69 -4.96
CA GLN A 65 -0.10 -15.35 -4.49
C GLN A 65 -1.41 -14.88 -5.13
N PRO A 66 -2.56 -15.21 -4.52
CA PRO A 66 -3.83 -14.57 -4.84
C PRO A 66 -3.75 -13.09 -4.48
N MET A 67 -4.09 -12.21 -5.41
CA MET A 67 -3.95 -10.77 -5.25
C MET A 67 -5.26 -10.07 -5.64
N VAL A 68 -5.71 -9.16 -4.78
CA VAL A 68 -6.81 -8.24 -5.08
C VAL A 68 -6.27 -6.83 -5.21
N THR A 69 -6.86 -6.08 -6.13
CA THR A 69 -6.50 -4.70 -6.41
C THR A 69 -7.62 -3.77 -5.97
N LEU A 70 -7.28 -2.82 -5.11
CA LEU A 70 -8.14 -1.72 -4.69
C LEU A 70 -7.69 -0.44 -5.39
N ASN A 71 -8.66 0.36 -5.83
CA ASN A 71 -8.39 1.70 -6.35
C ASN A 71 -8.86 2.72 -5.31
N GLY A 72 -8.09 3.78 -5.11
CA GLY A 72 -8.44 4.86 -4.21
C GLY A 72 -7.77 6.16 -4.61
N SER A 73 -8.43 7.27 -4.34
CA SER A 73 -7.93 8.61 -4.65
C SER A 73 -7.96 9.47 -3.38
N GLY A 74 -7.01 10.38 -3.23
CA GLY A 74 -6.92 11.28 -2.09
C GLY A 74 -5.53 11.28 -1.46
N PRO A 75 -5.37 11.70 -0.19
CA PRO A 75 -4.10 11.62 0.50
C PRO A 75 -3.64 10.16 0.67
N LEU A 76 -2.36 9.88 0.44
CA LEU A 76 -1.78 8.54 0.56
C LEU A 76 -2.05 7.90 1.93
N ALA A 77 -2.05 8.69 3.01
CA ALA A 77 -2.34 8.20 4.36
C ALA A 77 -3.77 7.64 4.48
N ASP A 78 -4.74 8.31 3.85
CA ASP A 78 -6.15 7.91 3.90
C ASP A 78 -6.39 6.66 3.05
N VAL A 79 -5.82 6.62 1.84
CA VAL A 79 -5.90 5.46 0.96
C VAL A 79 -5.21 4.24 1.60
N ALA A 80 -4.05 4.43 2.22
CA ALA A 80 -3.33 3.35 2.92
C ALA A 80 -4.08 2.86 4.17
N SER A 81 -4.77 3.75 4.88
CA SER A 81 -5.62 3.38 6.03
C SER A 81 -6.79 2.50 5.59
N GLY A 82 -7.47 2.85 4.49
CA GLY A 82 -8.58 2.07 3.95
C GLY A 82 -8.19 0.66 3.46
N ALA A 83 -6.92 0.41 3.19
CA ALA A 83 -6.40 -0.90 2.81
C ALA A 83 -6.07 -1.82 3.99
N ARG A 84 -6.08 -1.29 5.23
CA ARG A 84 -5.87 -2.07 6.46
C ARG A 84 -7.24 -2.54 6.97
N ALA A 85 -7.49 -3.85 6.88
CA ALA A 85 -8.67 -4.52 7.45
C ALA A 85 -8.30 -5.27 8.73
#